data_AF-A0A3R9Z0N6-F1
#
_entry.id   AF-A0A3R9Z0N6-F1
#
_cell.length_a   1.000
_cell.length_b   1.000
_cell.length_c   1.000
_cell.angle_alpha   90.00
_cell.angle_beta   90.00
_cell.angle_gamma   90.00
#
_symmetry.space_group_name_H-M   'P 1'
#
loop_
_entity.id
_entity.type
_entity.pdbx_description
1 polymer ?
#
loop_
_entity_poly.entity_id
_entity_poly.type
_entity_poly.pdbx_seq_one_letter_code
_entity_poly.pdbx_strand_id
1 'polypeptide(L)'
;MDPINLLKSVPGEIAKEVYGDALSGVLKEAGKAGTDFAKTIRLVLFPLQITGALQDRLAVFIDRSIRAVPIDKRIPPVPSLTLQVAERLKYQEDDIVAAMYMSLLSSAMSRDKVGRAHPAFVHLIAQLAPDEALLLQQLSNSDPCAYLRGHPRENKAVLKEERRESLQTASLQYPAREKLLEILVRPEDLGQPDLIYTYIEHLVSLGLVSYTNEPWEGPFASVRGQSAIQNYRLHFIRLNEFGRLFHLACLSAADH
;
A
#
# COMPACT_ATOMS: atom_id res chain seq x y z
N MET A 1 21.18 -36.92 6.37
CA MET A 1 21.83 -35.60 6.49
C MET A 1 20.76 -34.56 6.17
N ASP A 2 20.31 -33.82 7.18
CA ASP A 2 19.13 -32.98 7.07
C ASP A 2 19.42 -31.67 6.29
N PRO A 3 18.68 -31.36 5.22
CA PRO A 3 18.86 -30.15 4.41
C PRO A 3 18.52 -28.84 5.16
N ILE A 4 17.98 -28.94 6.37
CA ILE A 4 17.64 -27.79 7.24
C ILE A 4 18.88 -27.17 7.91
N ASN A 5 20.00 -27.90 8.00
CA ASN A 5 21.22 -27.39 8.64
C ASN A 5 22.15 -26.57 7.74
N LEU A 6 21.90 -26.49 6.42
CA LEU A 6 22.71 -25.67 5.50
C LEU A 6 22.33 -24.19 5.48
N LEU A 7 21.12 -23.83 5.92
CA LEU A 7 20.63 -22.44 5.95
C LEU A 7 21.06 -21.66 7.20
N LYS A 8 21.72 -22.31 8.17
CA LYS A 8 22.15 -21.69 9.44
C LYS A 8 23.60 -21.17 9.45
N SER A 9 24.35 -21.30 8.35
CA SER A 9 25.79 -21.00 8.35
C SER A 9 26.22 -19.77 7.54
N VAL A 10 25.31 -18.88 7.15
CA VAL A 10 25.70 -17.57 6.58
C VAL A 10 25.44 -16.47 7.62
N PRO A 11 26.48 -15.88 8.22
CA PRO A 11 26.33 -14.71 9.07
C PRO A 11 25.70 -13.56 8.28
N GLY A 12 24.64 -12.95 8.84
CA GLY A 12 23.91 -11.85 8.19
C GLY A 12 24.75 -10.60 7.88
N GLU A 13 25.96 -10.50 8.43
CA GLU A 13 26.94 -9.45 8.12
C GLU A 13 27.61 -9.66 6.76
N ILE A 14 27.95 -10.91 6.40
CA ILE A 14 28.58 -11.23 5.10
C ILE A 14 27.58 -11.00 3.96
N ALA A 15 26.30 -11.31 4.19
CA ALA A 15 25.23 -10.99 3.25
C ALA A 15 25.10 -9.47 3.04
N LYS A 16 25.25 -8.64 4.08
CA LYS A 16 25.20 -7.17 3.96
C LYS A 16 26.43 -6.58 3.29
N GLU A 17 27.60 -7.14 3.55
CA GLU A 17 28.90 -6.64 3.06
C GLU A 17 29.10 -7.00 1.57
N VAL A 18 28.80 -8.24 1.18
CA VAL A 18 28.76 -8.65 -0.24
C VAL A 18 27.66 -7.90 -1.01
N TYR A 19 26.51 -7.66 -0.35
CA TYR A 19 25.43 -6.83 -0.91
C TYR A 19 25.88 -5.39 -1.09
N GLY A 20 26.65 -4.81 -0.18
CA GLY A 20 27.18 -3.44 -0.31
C GLY A 20 28.17 -3.28 -1.46
N ASP A 21 29.14 -4.19 -1.57
CA ASP A 21 30.27 -4.03 -2.49
C ASP A 21 29.94 -4.32 -3.95
N ALA A 22 29.21 -5.40 -4.24
CA ALA A 22 28.81 -5.74 -5.61
C ALA A 22 27.81 -4.73 -6.20
N LEU A 23 26.93 -4.18 -5.35
CA LEU A 23 26.01 -3.10 -5.72
C LEU A 23 26.73 -1.78 -5.96
N SER A 24 27.69 -1.42 -5.10
CA SER A 24 28.37 -0.11 -5.23
C SER A 24 29.09 0.05 -6.57
N GLY A 25 29.67 -1.03 -7.12
CA GLY A 25 30.36 -1.02 -8.41
C GLY A 25 29.42 -0.81 -9.59
N VAL A 26 28.32 -1.57 -9.64
CA VAL A 26 27.31 -1.46 -10.71
C VAL A 26 26.57 -0.13 -10.65
N LEU A 27 26.26 0.34 -9.44
CA LEU A 27 25.58 1.63 -9.21
C LEU A 27 26.44 2.84 -9.58
N LYS A 28 27.76 2.80 -9.34
CA LYS A 28 28.70 3.87 -9.69
C LYS A 28 28.91 4.02 -11.20
N GLU A 29 28.91 2.92 -11.94
CA GLU A 29 29.06 2.90 -13.40
C GLU A 29 27.75 3.31 -14.10
N ALA A 30 26.60 2.81 -13.65
CA ALA A 30 25.29 3.10 -14.25
C ALA A 30 24.84 4.56 -14.06
N GLY A 31 25.27 5.24 -12.99
CA GLY A 31 25.00 6.66 -12.77
C GLY A 31 25.59 7.59 -13.83
N LYS A 32 26.52 7.11 -14.67
CA LYS A 32 27.17 7.90 -15.73
C LYS A 32 26.53 7.74 -17.12
N ALA A 33 25.62 6.78 -17.33
CA ALA A 33 25.06 6.47 -18.65
C ALA A 33 23.54 6.29 -18.62
N GLY A 34 22.79 7.34 -18.95
CA GLY A 34 21.32 7.28 -19.09
C GLY A 34 20.81 6.29 -20.15
N THR A 35 21.68 5.79 -21.03
CA THR A 35 21.39 4.79 -22.07
C THR A 35 21.28 3.34 -21.57
N ASP A 36 21.76 3.03 -20.36
CA ASP A 36 21.90 1.64 -19.88
C ASP A 36 20.90 1.21 -18.78
N PHE A 37 19.87 2.02 -18.50
CA PHE A 37 18.88 1.73 -17.45
C PHE A 37 18.07 0.45 -17.71
N ALA A 38 17.50 0.32 -18.92
CA ALA A 38 16.74 -0.87 -19.32
C ALA A 38 17.63 -2.12 -19.37
N LYS A 39 18.90 -1.98 -19.78
CA LYS A 39 19.89 -3.07 -19.74
C LYS A 39 20.19 -3.52 -18.32
N THR A 40 20.33 -2.57 -17.39
CA THR A 40 20.55 -2.85 -15.96
C THR A 40 19.38 -3.66 -15.39
N ILE A 41 18.14 -3.26 -15.69
CA ILE A 41 16.95 -3.99 -15.26
C ILE A 41 16.93 -5.40 -15.85
N ARG A 42 17.22 -5.53 -17.15
CA ARG A 42 17.29 -6.84 -17.81
C ARG A 42 18.37 -7.74 -17.21
N LEU A 43 19.50 -7.17 -16.79
CA LEU A 43 20.58 -7.90 -16.12
C LEU A 43 20.16 -8.37 -14.72
N VAL A 44 19.51 -7.50 -13.94
CA VAL A 44 18.96 -7.85 -12.63
C VAL A 44 17.95 -9.00 -12.76
N LEU A 45 17.12 -8.97 -13.80
CA LEU A 45 16.08 -9.98 -14.05
C LEU A 45 16.57 -11.22 -14.80
N PHE A 46 17.81 -11.23 -15.27
CA PHE A 46 18.38 -12.35 -16.03
C PHE A 46 18.24 -13.73 -15.35
N PRO A 47 18.33 -13.86 -14.00
CA PRO A 47 18.14 -15.14 -13.33
C PRO A 47 16.72 -15.73 -13.43
N LEU A 48 15.72 -14.95 -13.85
CA LEU A 48 14.33 -15.40 -13.92
C LEU A 48 14.06 -16.20 -15.21
N GLN A 49 13.92 -17.51 -15.08
CA GLN A 49 13.50 -18.40 -16.16
C GLN A 49 11.96 -18.42 -16.24
N ILE A 50 11.39 -17.98 -17.37
CA ILE A 50 9.93 -17.82 -17.55
C ILE A 50 9.53 -18.31 -18.96
N THR A 51 8.31 -18.86 -19.09
CA THR A 51 7.74 -19.25 -20.40
C THR A 51 7.27 -18.02 -21.19
N GLY A 52 7.18 -18.11 -22.53
CA GLY A 52 7.01 -16.95 -23.41
C GLY A 52 5.89 -15.96 -23.02
N ALA A 53 4.65 -16.44 -22.84
CA ALA A 53 3.51 -15.55 -22.54
C ALA A 53 3.66 -14.80 -21.20
N LEU A 54 4.21 -15.44 -20.17
CA LEU A 54 4.45 -14.83 -18.87
C LEU A 54 5.61 -13.83 -18.93
N GLN A 55 6.62 -14.11 -19.77
CA GLN A 55 7.75 -13.21 -20.00
C GLN A 55 7.28 -11.91 -20.67
N ASP A 56 6.44 -12.00 -21.70
CA ASP A 56 5.90 -10.82 -22.39
C ASP A 56 5.08 -9.95 -21.43
N ARG A 57 4.24 -10.59 -20.61
CA ARG A 57 3.45 -9.88 -19.60
C ARG A 57 4.31 -9.16 -18.56
N LEU A 58 5.30 -9.87 -18.01
CA LEU A 58 6.22 -9.30 -17.03
C LEU A 58 6.99 -8.12 -17.62
N ALA A 59 7.45 -8.22 -18.88
CA ALA A 59 8.12 -7.15 -19.58
C ALA A 59 7.24 -5.89 -19.70
N VAL A 60 5.94 -6.05 -19.98
CA VAL A 60 4.97 -4.93 -20.00
C VAL A 60 4.85 -4.27 -18.62
N PHE A 61 4.73 -5.04 -17.54
CA PHE A 61 4.65 -4.48 -16.18
C PHE A 61 5.91 -3.69 -15.80
N ILE A 62 7.09 -4.24 -16.12
CA ILE A 62 8.37 -3.58 -15.84
C ILE A 62 8.50 -2.30 -16.67
N ASP A 63 8.22 -2.35 -17.97
CA ASP A 63 8.30 -1.17 -18.84
C ASP A 63 7.38 -0.05 -18.35
N ARG A 64 6.13 -0.37 -17.96
CA ARG A 64 5.23 0.60 -17.32
C ARG A 64 5.80 1.19 -16.04
N SER A 65 6.38 0.35 -15.17
CA SER A 65 7.00 0.79 -13.92
C SER A 65 8.18 1.74 -14.15
N ILE A 66 9.00 1.49 -15.18
CA ILE A 66 10.12 2.35 -15.58
C ILE A 66 9.60 3.70 -16.10
N ARG A 67 8.61 3.66 -16.99
CA ARG A 67 8.06 4.85 -17.65
C ARG A 67 7.34 5.79 -16.68
N ALA A 68 6.80 5.25 -15.59
CA ALA A 68 6.21 6.04 -14.52
C ALA A 68 7.22 6.95 -13.78
N VAL A 69 8.52 6.74 -13.95
CA VAL A 69 9.57 7.61 -13.37
C VAL A 69 10.18 8.49 -14.47
N PRO A 70 10.22 9.83 -14.30
CA PRO A 70 10.91 10.74 -15.24
C PRO A 70 12.38 10.36 -15.42
N ILE A 71 12.91 10.47 -16.64
CA ILE A 71 14.25 9.98 -17.02
C ILE A 71 15.35 10.60 -16.13
N ASP A 72 15.26 11.89 -15.85
CA ASP A 72 16.17 12.67 -15.02
C ASP A 72 16.14 12.28 -13.53
N LYS A 73 15.05 11.64 -13.10
CA LYS A 73 14.82 11.18 -11.73
C LYS A 73 15.07 9.68 -11.54
N ARG A 74 15.41 8.94 -12.59
CA ARG A 74 15.67 7.50 -12.50
C ARG A 74 16.98 7.22 -11.77
N ILE A 75 16.92 6.24 -10.89
CA ILE A 75 18.09 5.62 -10.25
C ILE A 75 18.02 4.11 -10.46
N PRO A 76 19.17 3.42 -10.58
CA PRO A 76 19.17 1.98 -10.76
C PRO A 76 18.38 1.30 -9.64
N PRO A 77 17.52 0.33 -9.97
CA PRO A 77 16.71 -0.31 -8.95
C PRO A 77 17.56 -1.16 -8.00
N VAL A 78 17.07 -1.30 -6.78
CA VAL A 78 17.63 -2.23 -5.79
C VAL A 78 17.36 -3.69 -6.24
N PRO A 79 18.39 -4.50 -6.56
CA PRO A 79 18.20 -5.81 -7.20
C PRO A 79 17.36 -6.79 -6.40
N SER A 80 17.56 -6.86 -5.08
CA SER A 80 16.80 -7.77 -4.22
C SER A 80 15.32 -7.46 -4.25
N LEU A 81 14.94 -6.18 -4.20
CA LEU A 81 13.54 -5.76 -4.27
C LEU A 81 12.97 -6.03 -5.65
N THR A 82 13.70 -5.68 -6.72
CA THR A 82 13.26 -5.88 -8.10
C THR A 82 13.02 -7.34 -8.43
N LEU A 83 13.92 -8.23 -8.02
CA LEU A 83 13.74 -9.68 -8.20
C LEU A 83 12.51 -10.18 -7.47
N GLN A 84 12.31 -9.76 -6.21
CA GLN A 84 11.14 -10.14 -5.43
C GLN A 84 9.84 -9.64 -6.06
N VAL A 85 9.80 -8.39 -6.52
CA VAL A 85 8.62 -7.82 -7.18
C VAL A 85 8.34 -8.52 -8.51
N ALA A 86 9.35 -8.75 -9.34
CA ALA A 86 9.20 -9.43 -10.62
C ALA A 86 8.70 -10.88 -10.46
N GLU A 87 9.19 -11.57 -9.44
CA GLU A 87 8.75 -12.92 -9.10
C GLU A 87 7.26 -12.98 -8.72
N ARG A 88 6.72 -11.92 -8.12
CA ARG A 88 5.29 -11.80 -7.84
C ARG A 88 4.50 -11.40 -9.08
N LEU A 89 4.96 -10.38 -9.82
CA LEU A 89 4.28 -9.84 -11.00
C LEU A 89 4.08 -10.88 -12.10
N LYS A 90 4.98 -11.86 -12.25
CA LYS A 90 4.88 -12.86 -13.31
C LYS A 90 3.60 -13.73 -13.24
N TYR A 91 2.95 -13.81 -12.08
CA TYR A 91 1.70 -14.56 -11.90
C TYR A 91 0.46 -13.67 -11.79
N GLN A 92 0.63 -12.34 -11.79
CA GLN A 92 -0.49 -11.43 -11.55
C GLN A 92 -1.24 -11.08 -12.82
N GLU A 93 -2.53 -10.78 -12.65
CA GLU A 93 -3.32 -10.16 -13.69
C GLU A 93 -3.09 -8.64 -13.76
N ASP A 94 -3.62 -7.94 -14.77
CA ASP A 94 -3.50 -6.47 -14.82
C ASP A 94 -4.58 -5.86 -13.91
N ASP A 95 -4.38 -6.03 -12.61
CA ASP A 95 -5.31 -5.66 -11.55
C ASP A 95 -4.67 -4.67 -10.55
N ILE A 96 -5.42 -4.34 -9.49
CA ILE A 96 -4.94 -3.42 -8.45
C ILE A 96 -3.68 -3.94 -7.74
N VAL A 97 -3.53 -5.26 -7.58
CA VAL A 97 -2.38 -5.87 -6.90
C VAL A 97 -1.13 -5.74 -7.78
N ALA A 98 -1.24 -5.98 -9.09
CA ALA A 98 -0.17 -5.71 -10.03
C ALA A 98 0.19 -4.22 -10.08
N ALA A 99 -0.81 -3.33 -10.05
CA ALA A 99 -0.58 -1.89 -9.97
C ALA A 99 0.21 -1.49 -8.71
N MET A 100 -0.03 -2.14 -7.57
CA MET A 100 0.73 -1.91 -6.34
C MET A 100 2.19 -2.35 -6.46
N TYR A 101 2.43 -3.53 -7.02
CA TYR A 101 3.79 -4.01 -7.28
C TYR A 101 4.55 -3.11 -8.26
N MET A 102 3.89 -2.66 -9.33
CA MET A 102 4.48 -1.71 -10.28
C MET A 102 4.83 -0.38 -9.58
N SER A 103 3.94 0.14 -8.75
CA SER A 103 4.17 1.38 -7.99
C SER A 103 5.34 1.25 -7.01
N LEU A 104 5.45 0.11 -6.33
CA LEU A 104 6.58 -0.20 -5.45
C LEU A 104 7.90 -0.23 -6.23
N LEU A 105 7.90 -0.85 -7.42
CA LEU A 105 9.06 -0.89 -8.30
C LEU A 105 9.44 0.50 -8.82
N SER A 106 8.47 1.30 -9.26
CA SER A 106 8.68 2.70 -9.66
C SER A 106 9.25 3.53 -8.51
N SER A 107 8.74 3.36 -7.30
CA SER A 107 9.24 4.03 -6.11
C SER A 107 10.70 3.65 -5.80
N ALA A 108 11.08 2.39 -6.00
CA ALA A 108 12.46 1.93 -5.85
C ALA A 108 13.42 2.48 -6.92
N MET A 109 12.89 2.89 -8.08
CA MET A 109 13.64 3.43 -9.22
C MET A 109 13.66 4.96 -9.27
N SER A 110 13.06 5.64 -8.29
CA SER A 110 12.93 7.10 -8.28
C SER A 110 13.83 7.75 -7.22
N ARG A 111 14.63 8.75 -7.63
CA ARG A 111 15.47 9.55 -6.75
C ARG A 111 14.66 10.30 -5.69
N ASP A 112 13.47 10.76 -6.04
CA ASP A 112 12.59 11.54 -5.14
C ASP A 112 11.93 10.66 -4.07
N LYS A 113 11.88 9.34 -4.31
CA LYS A 113 11.23 8.34 -3.44
C LYS A 113 12.24 7.43 -2.74
N VAL A 114 13.52 7.79 -2.72
CA VAL A 114 14.58 7.04 -2.02
C VAL A 114 14.17 6.79 -0.57
N GLY A 115 14.31 5.54 -0.12
CA GLY A 115 13.95 5.13 1.24
C GLY A 115 12.45 4.84 1.46
N ARG A 116 11.57 5.14 0.49
CA ARG A 116 10.13 4.81 0.60
C ARG A 116 9.83 3.35 0.26
N ALA A 117 10.58 2.76 -0.66
CA ALA A 117 10.37 1.38 -1.10
C ALA A 117 10.94 0.37 -0.09
N HIS A 118 10.12 -0.01 0.90
CA HIS A 118 10.54 -0.96 1.93
C HIS A 118 10.38 -2.43 1.48
N PRO A 119 11.34 -3.33 1.71
CA PRO A 119 11.27 -4.73 1.26
C PRO A 119 10.05 -5.50 1.76
N ALA A 120 9.59 -5.23 2.99
CA ALA A 120 8.40 -5.86 3.56
C ALA A 120 7.12 -5.62 2.74
N PHE A 121 7.08 -4.55 1.93
CA PHE A 121 5.90 -4.20 1.14
C PHE A 121 5.58 -5.25 0.08
N VAL A 122 6.57 -6.00 -0.41
CA VAL A 122 6.31 -7.12 -1.32
C VAL A 122 5.40 -8.16 -0.66
N HIS A 123 5.65 -8.48 0.61
CA HIS A 123 4.86 -9.47 1.35
C HIS A 123 3.53 -8.92 1.84
N LEU A 124 3.45 -7.61 2.12
CA LEU A 124 2.20 -6.97 2.50
C LEU A 124 1.23 -6.89 1.31
N ILE A 125 1.71 -6.49 0.12
CA ILE A 125 0.88 -6.49 -1.10
C ILE A 125 0.28 -7.88 -1.35
N ALA A 126 1.08 -8.95 -1.17
CA ALA A 126 0.62 -10.32 -1.37
C ALA A 126 -0.47 -10.79 -0.39
N GLN A 127 -0.63 -10.12 0.74
CA GLN A 127 -1.63 -10.47 1.75
C GLN A 127 -2.95 -9.71 1.55
N LEU A 128 -2.96 -8.63 0.76
CA LEU A 128 -4.14 -7.78 0.62
C LEU A 128 -5.15 -8.35 -0.38
N ALA A 129 -6.42 -8.23 -0.02
CA ALA A 129 -7.52 -8.33 -0.97
C ALA A 129 -7.64 -7.03 -1.79
N PRO A 130 -8.22 -7.07 -3.01
CA PRO A 130 -8.48 -5.87 -3.81
C PRO A 130 -9.26 -4.79 -3.07
N ASP A 131 -10.29 -5.17 -2.30
CA ASP A 131 -11.09 -4.23 -1.52
C ASP A 131 -10.31 -3.59 -0.37
N GLU A 132 -9.32 -4.29 0.19
CA GLU A 132 -8.45 -3.73 1.24
C GLU A 132 -7.50 -2.68 0.67
N ALA A 133 -7.02 -2.87 -0.56
CA ALA A 133 -6.23 -1.86 -1.27
C ALA A 133 -7.06 -0.60 -1.57
N LEU A 134 -8.32 -0.76 -2.01
CA LEU A 134 -9.26 0.34 -2.19
C LEU A 134 -9.55 1.05 -0.86
N LEU A 135 -9.77 0.30 0.21
CA LEU A 135 -9.99 0.86 1.55
C LEU A 135 -8.78 1.66 2.03
N LEU A 136 -7.55 1.15 1.86
CA LEU A 136 -6.33 1.91 2.18
C LEU A 136 -6.25 3.25 1.42
N GLN A 137 -6.69 3.28 0.16
CA GLN A 137 -6.79 4.52 -0.63
C GLN A 137 -7.88 5.46 -0.12
N GLN A 138 -9.01 4.94 0.40
CA GLN A 138 -9.98 5.79 1.09
C GLN A 138 -9.39 6.38 2.37
N LEU A 139 -8.68 5.56 3.16
CA LEU A 139 -8.08 5.94 4.43
C LEU A 139 -6.93 6.94 4.32
N SER A 140 -6.35 7.13 3.14
CA SER A 140 -5.30 8.13 2.91
C SER A 140 -5.83 9.53 2.62
N ASN A 141 -7.13 9.68 2.30
CA ASN A 141 -7.72 10.97 1.95
C ASN A 141 -7.99 11.87 3.15
N SER A 142 -7.97 11.33 4.36
CA SER A 142 -8.26 12.07 5.59
C SER A 142 -7.52 11.45 6.76
N ASP A 143 -7.13 12.29 7.73
CA ASP A 143 -6.50 11.82 8.96
C ASP A 143 -7.12 12.51 10.18
N PRO A 144 -7.95 11.82 10.98
CA PRO A 144 -8.38 10.42 10.84
C PRO A 144 -9.57 10.23 9.87
N CYS A 145 -9.79 8.98 9.47
CA CYS A 145 -11.04 8.52 8.87
C CYS A 145 -11.99 7.94 9.94
N ALA A 146 -13.26 7.79 9.57
CA ALA A 146 -14.28 7.20 10.44
C ALA A 146 -15.11 6.13 9.72
N TYR A 147 -15.73 5.23 10.49
CA TYR A 147 -16.75 4.31 9.98
C TYR A 147 -17.87 4.10 11.02
N LEU A 148 -19.07 3.81 10.52
CA LEU A 148 -20.20 3.43 11.34
C LEU A 148 -20.28 1.91 11.44
N ARG A 149 -20.52 1.39 12.64
CA ARG A 149 -20.78 -0.03 12.89
C ARG A 149 -22.10 -0.21 13.62
N GLY A 150 -23.00 -1.00 13.04
CA GLY A 150 -24.26 -1.39 13.66
C GLY A 150 -24.06 -2.39 14.80
N HIS A 151 -25.13 -3.07 15.18
CA HIS A 151 -25.05 -4.10 16.21
C HIS A 151 -24.18 -5.29 15.72
N PRO A 152 -23.27 -5.86 16.54
CA PRO A 152 -22.32 -6.89 16.11
C PRO A 152 -22.95 -8.15 15.49
N ARG A 153 -24.23 -8.42 15.77
CA ARG A 153 -24.96 -9.58 15.24
C ARG A 153 -25.37 -9.46 13.78
N GLU A 154 -25.44 -8.25 13.23
CA GLU A 154 -25.90 -8.02 11.85
C GLU A 154 -24.74 -7.98 10.86
N ASN A 155 -23.54 -7.61 11.31
CA ASN A 155 -22.31 -7.45 10.51
C ASN A 155 -22.51 -6.87 9.09
N LYS A 156 -23.51 -5.99 8.94
CA LYS A 156 -23.89 -5.35 7.68
C LYS A 156 -23.16 -4.03 7.53
N ALA A 157 -22.73 -3.71 6.33
CA ALA A 157 -22.15 -2.41 6.03
C ALA A 157 -23.22 -1.31 6.08
N VAL A 158 -22.85 -0.16 6.63
CA VAL A 158 -23.71 1.04 6.61
C VAL A 158 -23.45 1.80 5.32
N LEU A 159 -24.33 1.62 4.34
CA LEU A 159 -24.19 2.20 3.00
C LEU A 159 -24.56 3.68 2.97
N LYS A 160 -24.38 4.31 1.81
CA LYS A 160 -24.58 5.75 1.57
C LYS A 160 -25.88 6.31 2.15
N GLU A 161 -27.03 5.74 1.78
CA GLU A 161 -28.33 6.29 2.20
C GLU A 161 -28.55 6.14 3.71
N GLU A 162 -28.25 4.97 4.28
CA GLU A 162 -28.31 4.73 5.73
C GLU A 162 -27.39 5.69 6.50
N ARG A 163 -26.16 5.92 6.01
CA ARG A 163 -25.23 6.92 6.60
C ARG A 163 -25.81 8.33 6.56
N ARG A 164 -26.37 8.76 5.43
CA ARG A 164 -26.92 10.11 5.26
C ARG A 164 -28.12 10.33 6.16
N GLU A 165 -29.04 9.37 6.22
CA GLU A 165 -30.22 9.43 7.09
C GLU A 165 -29.82 9.51 8.57
N SER A 166 -28.88 8.67 8.99
CA SER A 166 -28.36 8.64 10.37
C SER A 166 -27.73 9.97 10.80
N LEU A 167 -27.06 10.66 9.87
CA LEU A 167 -26.41 11.95 10.13
C LEU A 167 -27.35 13.15 10.05
N GLN A 168 -28.42 13.07 9.25
CA GLN A 168 -29.45 14.11 9.19
C GLN A 168 -30.28 14.15 10.47
N THR A 169 -30.58 12.97 11.00
CA THR A 169 -31.35 12.78 12.23
C THR A 169 -30.52 13.00 13.50
N ALA A 170 -29.20 12.89 13.40
CA ALA A 170 -28.30 13.29 14.47
C ALA A 170 -28.33 14.80 14.68
N SER A 171 -28.48 15.26 15.92
CA SER A 171 -28.43 16.69 16.29
C SER A 171 -26.99 17.25 16.27
N LEU A 172 -26.27 17.04 15.15
CA LEU A 172 -24.91 17.54 14.95
C LEU A 172 -24.96 18.99 14.47
N GLN A 173 -24.28 19.89 15.19
CA GLN A 173 -24.16 21.28 14.80
C GLN A 173 -23.18 21.46 13.63
N TYR A 174 -23.37 22.53 12.85
CA TYR A 174 -22.40 22.95 11.84
C TYR A 174 -21.09 23.39 12.52
N PRO A 175 -19.89 23.06 11.98
CA PRO A 175 -19.60 22.31 10.74
C PRO A 175 -19.37 20.79 10.94
N ALA A 176 -19.68 20.24 12.11
CA ALA A 176 -19.29 18.87 12.47
C ALA A 176 -19.88 17.79 11.53
N ARG A 177 -21.13 17.96 11.10
CA ARG A 177 -21.81 17.01 10.19
C ARG A 177 -21.13 16.90 8.83
N GLU A 178 -20.78 18.03 8.21
CA GLU A 178 -20.14 18.05 6.88
C GLU A 178 -18.76 17.41 6.95
N LYS A 179 -17.99 17.77 7.96
CA LYS A 179 -16.66 17.18 8.17
C LYS A 179 -16.71 15.70 8.50
N LEU A 180 -17.74 15.24 9.21
CA LEU A 180 -17.92 13.81 9.45
C LEU A 180 -18.23 13.05 8.15
N LEU A 181 -19.06 13.61 7.27
CA LEU A 181 -19.32 13.03 5.94
C LEU A 181 -18.07 12.92 5.08
N GLU A 182 -17.16 13.91 5.18
CA GLU A 182 -15.90 13.92 4.44
C GLU A 182 -14.95 12.78 4.87
N ILE A 183 -14.89 12.48 6.17
CA ILE A 183 -13.95 11.48 6.71
C ILE A 183 -14.53 10.06 6.78
N LEU A 184 -15.83 9.89 6.58
CA LEU A 184 -16.48 8.58 6.65
C LEU A 184 -16.10 7.72 5.44
N VAL A 185 -15.57 6.53 5.71
CA VAL A 185 -15.33 5.50 4.68
C VAL A 185 -16.61 5.17 3.94
N ARG A 186 -16.49 4.78 2.68
CA ARG A 186 -17.61 4.53 1.78
C ARG A 186 -17.63 3.04 1.41
N PRO A 187 -18.34 2.20 2.19
CA PRO A 187 -18.39 0.76 1.91
C PRO A 187 -18.98 0.47 0.53
N GLU A 188 -19.86 1.33 0.02
CA GLU A 188 -20.47 1.19 -1.30
C GLU A 188 -19.48 1.23 -2.48
N ASP A 189 -18.25 1.69 -2.26
CA ASP A 189 -17.19 1.69 -3.29
C ASP A 189 -16.42 0.35 -3.32
N LEU A 190 -16.65 -0.55 -2.36
CA LEU A 190 -16.00 -1.86 -2.26
C LEU A 190 -16.77 -2.92 -3.07
N GLY A 191 -16.07 -3.93 -3.56
CA GLY A 191 -16.69 -5.08 -4.23
C GLY A 191 -17.56 -5.91 -3.29
N GLN A 192 -17.17 -6.05 -2.03
CA GLN A 192 -17.93 -6.75 -0.98
C GLN A 192 -18.09 -5.85 0.26
N PRO A 193 -19.05 -4.90 0.24
CA PRO A 193 -19.23 -3.91 1.30
C PRO A 193 -19.36 -4.52 2.70
N ASP A 194 -20.10 -5.63 2.84
CA ASP A 194 -20.39 -6.27 4.13
C ASP A 194 -19.13 -6.87 4.82
N LEU A 195 -18.03 -7.03 4.09
CA LEU A 195 -16.75 -7.47 4.67
C LEU A 195 -15.90 -6.31 5.20
N ILE A 196 -16.37 -5.06 5.12
CA ILE A 196 -15.60 -3.87 5.52
C ILE A 196 -14.98 -3.98 6.92
N TYR A 197 -15.71 -4.53 7.90
CA TYR A 197 -15.18 -4.65 9.26
C TYR A 197 -14.04 -5.67 9.33
N THR A 198 -14.15 -6.78 8.58
CA THR A 198 -13.09 -7.79 8.45
C THR A 198 -11.87 -7.19 7.77
N TYR A 199 -12.07 -6.40 6.70
CA TYR A 199 -10.99 -5.69 6.01
C TYR A 199 -10.26 -4.71 6.94
N ILE A 200 -11.00 -3.93 7.73
CA ILE A 200 -10.39 -3.03 8.72
C ILE A 200 -9.58 -3.84 9.75
N GLU A 201 -10.14 -4.92 10.30
CA GLU A 201 -9.47 -5.76 11.29
C GLU A 201 -8.19 -6.41 10.73
N HIS A 202 -8.20 -6.84 9.47
CA HIS A 202 -7.02 -7.36 8.80
C HIS A 202 -5.97 -6.28 8.51
N LEU A 203 -6.36 -5.09 8.03
CA LEU A 203 -5.43 -3.97 7.84
C LEU A 203 -4.77 -3.51 9.15
N VAL A 204 -5.50 -3.61 10.27
CA VAL A 204 -4.95 -3.39 11.61
C VAL A 204 -3.96 -4.49 11.98
N SER A 205 -4.26 -5.77 11.70
CA SER A 205 -3.36 -6.89 12.02
C SER A 205 -2.09 -6.89 11.16
N LEU A 206 -2.14 -6.37 9.94
CA LEU A 206 -0.98 -6.09 9.08
C LEU A 206 -0.15 -4.90 9.57
N GLY A 207 -0.64 -4.15 10.56
CA GLY A 207 0.04 -2.98 11.10
C GLY A 207 0.07 -1.79 10.14
N LEU A 208 -0.89 -1.68 9.22
CA LEU A 208 -1.02 -0.53 8.30
C LEU A 208 -2.00 0.53 8.87
N VAL A 209 -3.00 0.08 9.62
CA VAL A 209 -4.06 0.92 10.18
C VAL A 209 -4.04 0.83 11.71
N SER A 210 -4.45 1.90 12.37
CA SER A 210 -4.63 1.95 13.83
C SER A 210 -5.93 2.65 14.20
N TYR A 211 -6.55 2.21 15.30
CA TYR A 211 -7.66 2.92 15.93
C TYR A 211 -7.15 4.16 16.65
N THR A 212 -7.93 5.24 16.62
CA THR A 212 -7.63 6.46 17.39
C THR A 212 -8.81 6.84 18.27
N ASN A 213 -8.51 7.15 19.54
CA ASN A 213 -9.48 7.68 20.50
C ASN A 213 -9.41 9.21 20.61
N GLU A 214 -8.52 9.84 19.84
CA GLU A 214 -8.24 11.28 19.86
C GLU A 214 -8.56 11.97 18.51
N PRO A 215 -9.72 11.73 17.87
CA PRO A 215 -10.12 12.50 16.68
C PRO A 215 -10.58 13.93 17.05
N TRP A 216 -10.64 14.28 18.34
CA TRP A 216 -11.39 15.41 18.88
C TRP A 216 -10.70 16.77 18.76
N GLU A 217 -9.65 16.87 17.96
CA GLU A 217 -8.99 18.15 17.70
C GLU A 217 -9.72 18.93 16.60
N GLY A 218 -9.62 20.26 16.66
CA GLY A 218 -10.19 21.17 15.69
C GLY A 218 -11.71 20.96 15.48
N PRO A 219 -12.17 20.63 14.26
CA PRO A 219 -13.59 20.60 13.93
C PRO A 219 -14.43 19.55 14.63
N PHE A 220 -13.79 18.51 15.17
CA PHE A 220 -14.48 17.42 15.87
C PHE A 220 -14.55 17.66 17.38
N ALA A 221 -14.01 18.78 17.88
CA ALA A 221 -14.08 19.13 19.30
C ALA A 221 -15.54 19.27 19.79
N SER A 222 -16.44 19.78 18.95
CA SER A 222 -17.87 19.94 19.28
C SER A 222 -18.63 18.63 19.39
N VAL A 223 -18.10 17.54 18.83
CA VAL A 223 -18.66 16.19 18.91
C VAL A 223 -17.87 15.29 19.85
N ARG A 224 -16.95 15.85 20.64
CA ARG A 224 -16.15 15.11 21.62
C ARG A 224 -17.04 14.34 22.59
N GLY A 225 -16.83 13.02 22.64
CA GLY A 225 -17.62 12.11 23.47
C GLY A 225 -18.83 11.49 22.76
N GLN A 226 -19.14 11.90 21.52
CA GLN A 226 -20.08 11.13 20.68
C GLN A 226 -19.39 9.87 20.13
N SER A 227 -19.57 8.76 20.85
CA SER A 227 -19.15 7.43 20.41
C SER A 227 -20.21 6.72 19.56
N ALA A 228 -21.37 7.34 19.36
CA ALA A 228 -22.49 6.76 18.64
C ALA A 228 -23.35 7.83 17.96
N ILE A 229 -23.94 7.43 16.83
CA ILE A 229 -24.94 8.17 16.08
C ILE A 229 -26.14 7.25 15.91
N GLN A 230 -27.25 7.60 16.56
CA GLN A 230 -28.43 6.74 16.66
C GLN A 230 -28.08 5.32 17.15
N ASN A 231 -28.30 4.30 16.33
CA ASN A 231 -28.06 2.90 16.62
C ASN A 231 -26.66 2.42 16.19
N TYR A 232 -25.85 3.31 15.62
CA TYR A 232 -24.51 3.00 15.12
C TYR A 232 -23.43 3.50 16.06
N ARG A 233 -22.41 2.69 16.27
CA ARG A 233 -21.17 3.12 16.90
C ARG A 233 -20.28 3.80 15.87
N LEU A 234 -19.72 4.94 16.25
CA LEU A 234 -18.78 5.68 15.43
C LEU A 234 -17.36 5.29 15.85
N HIS A 235 -16.58 4.79 14.90
CA HIS A 235 -15.20 4.38 15.11
C HIS A 235 -14.28 5.24 14.26
N PHE A 236 -13.11 5.59 14.81
CA PHE A 236 -12.09 6.37 14.12
C PHE A 236 -10.84 5.54 13.91
N ILE A 237 -10.31 5.61 12.70
CA ILE A 237 -9.14 4.87 12.23
C ILE A 237 -8.26 5.77 11.38
N ARG A 238 -6.97 5.45 11.32
CA ARG A 238 -6.00 6.16 10.50
C ARG A 238 -4.92 5.21 9.99
N LEU A 239 -4.33 5.57 8.86
CA LEU A 239 -3.02 5.01 8.50
C LEU A 239 -2.02 5.40 9.58
N ASN A 240 -1.29 4.44 10.14
CA ASN A 240 -0.13 4.76 10.97
C ASN A 240 1.05 5.18 10.09
N GLU A 241 2.21 5.51 10.67
CA GLU A 241 3.38 5.93 9.88
C GLU A 241 3.81 4.89 8.84
N PHE A 242 3.73 3.61 9.19
CA PHE A 242 4.10 2.52 8.29
C PHE A 242 3.07 2.35 7.17
N GLY A 243 1.78 2.47 7.47
CA GLY A 243 0.69 2.48 6.50
C GLY A 243 0.75 3.67 5.55
N ARG A 244 1.12 4.86 6.04
CA ARG A 244 1.38 6.03 5.20
C ARG A 244 2.53 5.79 4.24
N LEU A 245 3.64 5.25 4.74
CA LEU A 245 4.79 4.89 3.91
C LEU A 245 4.42 3.85 2.85
N PHE A 246 3.64 2.84 3.24
CA PHE A 246 3.11 1.81 2.33
C PHE A 246 2.25 2.44 1.24
N HIS A 247 1.31 3.31 1.60
CA HIS A 247 0.46 4.01 0.63
C HIS A 247 1.31 4.85 -0.36
N LEU A 248 2.28 5.62 0.13
CA LEU A 248 3.17 6.44 -0.71
C LEU A 248 4.10 5.62 -1.62
N ALA A 249 4.39 4.39 -1.26
CA ALA A 249 5.25 3.51 -2.07
C ALA A 249 4.44 2.71 -3.09
N CYS A 250 3.25 2.26 -2.71
CA CYS A 250 2.50 1.21 -3.42
C CYS A 250 1.18 1.69 -4.03
N LEU A 251 0.57 2.78 -3.55
CA LEU A 251 -0.79 3.20 -3.95
C LEU A 251 -0.86 4.63 -4.47
N SER A 252 0.07 5.51 -4.10
CA SER A 252 0.15 6.82 -4.72
C SER A 252 0.60 6.66 -6.17
N ALA A 253 -0.22 7.12 -7.11
CA ALA A 253 0.26 7.37 -8.47
C ALA A 253 1.55 8.21 -8.38
N ALA A 254 2.47 8.03 -9.33
CA ALA A 254 3.62 8.92 -9.42
C ALA A 254 3.09 10.35 -9.59
N ASP A 255 3.13 11.14 -8.53
CA ASP A 255 2.80 12.57 -8.58
C ASP A 255 3.55 13.17 -9.78
N HIS A 256 2.77 13.58 -10.78
CA HIS A 256 3.26 14.23 -12.00
C HIS A 256 3.51 15.71 -11.74
#